data_AF-A0A091HIT7-F1
#
_entry.id   AF-A0A091HIT7-F1
#
_cell.length_a   1.000
_cell.length_b   1.000
_cell.length_c   1.000
_cell.angle_alpha   90.00
_cell.angle_beta   90.00
_cell.angle_gamma   90.00
#
_symmetry.space_group_name_H-M   'P 1'
#
loop_
_entity.id
_entity.type
_entity.pdbx_description
1 polymer ?
#
loop_
_entity_poly.entity_id
_entity_poly.type
_entity_poly.pdbx_seq_one_letter_code
_entity_poly.pdbx_strand_id
1 'polypeptide(L)' 'ITIENTERHSSEMPKKKRVTFGEVLSPEIFDENLPANTPLCRGAAP' A
#
# COMPACT_ATOMS: atom_id res chain seq x y z
N ILE A 1 -43.59 24.03 7.68
CA ILE A 1 -43.06 23.22 6.56
C ILE A 1 -41.89 22.44 7.14
N THR A 2 -42.13 21.20 7.55
CA THR A 2 -41.14 20.37 8.23
C THR A 2 -40.13 19.90 7.19
N ILE A 3 -38.87 20.32 7.33
CA ILE A 3 -37.78 19.88 6.44
C ILE A 3 -37.25 18.59 7.04
N GLU A 4 -37.75 17.47 6.51
CA GLU A 4 -37.23 16.15 6.81
C GLU A 4 -35.89 16.03 6.07
N ASN A 5 -34.80 16.35 6.78
CA ASN A 5 -33.46 16.11 6.30
C ASN A 5 -33.30 14.59 6.18
N THR A 6 -33.43 14.10 4.95
CA THR A 6 -33.10 12.73 4.55
C THR A 6 -31.75 12.39 5.16
N GLU A 7 -31.77 11.57 6.21
CA GLU A 7 -30.62 10.82 6.64
C GLU A 7 -30.10 10.14 5.38
N ARG A 8 -28.97 10.65 4.86
CA ARG A 8 -28.19 9.88 3.92
C ARG A 8 -27.68 8.71 4.74
N HIS A 9 -28.48 7.66 4.79
CA HIS A 9 -28.02 6.31 5.05
C HIS A 9 -26.93 6.07 4.00
N SER A 10 -25.71 6.48 4.34
CA SER A 10 -24.52 5.99 3.70
C SER A 10 -24.52 4.52 4.06
N SER A 11 -25.22 3.71 3.26
CA SER A 11 -25.06 2.29 3.28
C SER A 11 -23.55 2.08 3.25
N GLU A 12 -23.02 1.56 4.35
CA GLU A 12 -21.62 1.22 4.46
C GLU A 12 -21.39 0.19 3.36
N MET A 13 -20.97 0.68 2.18
CA MET A 13 -20.77 -0.19 1.03
C MET A 13 -19.82 -1.29 1.52
N PRO A 14 -20.15 -2.58 1.30
CA PRO A 14 -19.29 -3.67 1.76
C PRO A 14 -17.88 -3.36 1.28
N LYS A 15 -16.91 -3.25 2.22
CA LYS A 15 -15.52 -2.93 1.89
C LYS A 15 -14.97 -4.09 1.05
N LYS A 16 -15.12 -3.98 -0.27
CA LYS A 16 -14.60 -4.96 -1.22
C LYS A 16 -13.09 -4.84 -1.23
N LYS A 17 -12.39 -5.96 -1.31
CA LYS A 17 -10.94 -5.96 -1.54
C LYS A 17 -10.68 -5.24 -2.86
N ARG A 18 -9.80 -4.25 -2.83
CA ARG A 18 -9.38 -3.46 -3.99
C ARG A 18 -7.86 -3.47 -4.03
N VAL A 19 -7.28 -3.58 -5.23
CA VAL A 19 -5.83 -3.46 -5.42
C VAL A 19 -5.43 -2.01 -5.12
N THR A 20 -4.37 -1.87 -4.33
CA THR A 20 -3.70 -0.60 -4.05
C THR A 20 -2.19 -0.82 -4.16
N PHE A 21 -1.45 0.26 -4.37
CA PHE A 21 0.01 0.24 -4.32
C PHE A 21 0.45 0.69 -2.93
N GLY A 22 1.45 0.00 -2.36
CA GLY A 22 2.05 0.37 -1.09
C GLY A 22 2.98 1.57 -1.19
N GLU A 23 3.76 1.80 -0.14
CA GLU A 23 4.79 2.84 -0.12
C GLU A 23 5.99 2.47 -1.00
N VAL A 24 6.82 3.48 -1.32
CA VAL A 24 8.07 3.27 -2.04
C VAL A 24 9.08 2.61 -1.10
N LEU A 25 9.62 1.47 -1.50
CA LEU A 25 10.66 0.76 -0.76
C LEU A 25 12.05 1.14 -1.25
N SER A 26 13.01 1.16 -0.33
CA SER A 26 14.43 1.28 -0.70
C SER A 26 14.87 0.03 -1.46
N PRO A 27 15.61 0.18 -2.58
CA PRO A 27 16.07 -0.96 -3.36
C PRO A 27 17.15 -1.76 -2.63
N GLU A 28 17.32 -3.00 -3.05
CA GLU A 28 18.50 -3.80 -2.71
C GLU A 28 19.62 -3.50 -3.72
N ILE A 29 20.81 -3.18 -3.22
CA ILE A 29 21.98 -2.80 -4.05
C ILE A 29 23.00 -3.94 -4.04
N PHE A 30 23.36 -4.41 -5.22
CA PHE A 30 24.37 -5.46 -5.43
C PHE A 30 25.59 -4.90 -6.17
N ASP A 31 26.74 -5.52 -5.90
CA ASP A 31 27.93 -5.41 -6.75
C ASP A 31 28.00 -6.66 -7.62
N GLU A 32 28.23 -6.51 -8.93
CA GLU A 32 28.33 -7.63 -9.87
C GLU A 32 29.52 -8.56 -9.57
N ASN A 33 30.55 -8.05 -8.88
CA ASN A 33 31.75 -8.81 -8.53
C ASN A 33 31.63 -9.52 -7.18
N LEU A 34 30.58 -9.24 -6.41
CA LEU A 34 30.36 -9.87 -5.11
C LEU A 34 29.41 -11.07 -5.24
N PRO A 35 29.57 -12.10 -4.37
CA PRO A 35 28.62 -13.18 -4.28
C PRO A 35 27.18 -12.68 -4.05
N ALA A 36 26.21 -13.41 -4.59
CA ALA A 36 24.79 -13.03 -4.50
C ALA A 36 24.25 -12.93 -3.05
N ASN A 37 24.93 -13.54 -2.07
CA ASN A 37 24.54 -13.50 -0.65
C ASN A 37 25.15 -12.34 0.14
N THR A 38 25.92 -11.45 -0.50
CA THR A 38 26.55 -10.28 0.15
C THR A 38 26.14 -8.98 -0.55
N PRO A 39 24.87 -8.55 -0.42
CA PRO A 39 24.44 -7.28 -0.98
C PRO A 39 25.18 -6.11 -0.32
N LEU A 40 25.45 -5.06 -1.09
CA LEU A 40 26.05 -3.81 -0.59
C LEU A 40 25.10 -3.06 0.33
N CYS A 41 23.81 -3.06 0.00
CA CYS A 41 22.76 -2.46 0.81
C CYS A 41 21.50 -3.33 0.73
N ARG A 42 20.91 -3.65 1.88
CA ARG A 42 19.68 -4.45 1.93
C ARG A 42 18.48 -3.59 1.54
N GLY A 43 17.59 -4.15 0.73
CA GLY A 43 16.31 -3.53 0.40
C GLY A 43 15.37 -3.49 1.59
N ALA A 44 14.37 -2.60 1.54
CA ALA A 44 13.29 -2.59 2.52
C ALA A 44 12.28 -3.71 2.23
N ALA A 45 11.72 -4.31 3.28
CA ALA A 45 10.62 -5.26 3.15
C ALA A 45 9.26 -4.51 3.19
N PRO A 46 8.25 -4.95 2.42
CA PRO A 46 6.89 -4.41 2.50
C PRO A 46 6.20 -4.71 3.82
#